data_AF-A0A392VTM4-F1
#
_entry.id   AF-A0A392VTM4-F1
#
_cell.length_a   1.000
_cell.length_b   1.000
_cell.length_c   1.000
_cell.angle_alpha   90.00
_cell.angle_beta   90.00
_cell.angle_gamma   90.00
#
_symmetry.space_group_name_H-M   'P 1'
#
loop_
_entity.id
_entity.type
_entity.pdbx_description
1 polymer ?
#
loop_
_entity_poly.entity_id
_entity_poly.type
_entity_poly.pdbx_seq_one_letter_code
_entity_poly.pdbx_strand_id
1 'polypeptide(L)' 'EKIALEDMVEGLQIEVGARYDSGFQFALEQLKIVFPDLDESKLSELDALSKIVDGKLVPFVPADAT' A
#
# COMPACT_ATOMS: atom_id res chain seq x y z
N GLU A 1 -5.47 26.07 17.31
CA GLU A 1 -5.65 25.83 15.86
C GLU A 1 -4.57 24.92 15.29
N LYS A 2 -3.28 25.30 15.35
CA LYS A 2 -2.16 24.45 14.90
C LYS A 2 -2.22 23.00 15.40
N ILE A 3 -2.32 22.80 16.73
CA ILE A 3 -2.35 21.47 17.35
C ILE A 3 -3.56 20.65 16.86
N ALA A 4 -4.74 21.26 16.82
CA ALA A 4 -5.94 20.59 16.32
C ALA A 4 -5.81 20.17 14.85
N LEU A 5 -5.12 20.98 14.03
CA LEU A 5 -4.88 20.65 12.63
C LEU A 5 -3.84 19.52 12.49
N GLU A 6 -2.81 19.50 13.34
CA GLU A 6 -1.80 18.43 13.40
C GLU A 6 -2.46 17.10 13.79
N ASP A 7 -3.31 17.10 14.82
CA ASP A 7 -4.06 15.90 15.25
C ASP A 7 -5.00 15.38 14.15
N MET A 8 -5.67 16.28 13.42
CA MET A 8 -6.52 15.91 12.29
C MET A 8 -5.73 15.29 11.15
N VAL A 9 -4.53 15.81 10.85
CA VAL A 9 -3.65 15.25 9.83
C VAL A 9 -3.18 13.85 10.21
N GLU A 10 -2.77 13.63 11.46
CA GLU A 10 -2.38 12.31 11.96
C GLU A 10 -3.54 11.30 11.84
N GLY A 11 -4.75 11.68 12.28
CA GLY A 11 -5.93 10.84 12.15
C GLY A 11 -6.25 10.47 10.70
N LEU A 12 -6.17 11.44 9.78
CA LEU A 12 -6.37 11.20 8.35
C LEU A 12 -5.29 10.29 7.77
N GLN A 13 -4.02 10.44 8.15
CA GLN A 13 -2.93 9.58 7.69
C GLN A 13 -3.15 8.12 8.12
N ILE A 14 -3.57 7.90 9.36
CA ILE A 14 -3.90 6.56 9.88
C ILE A 14 -5.07 5.96 9.10
N GLU A 15 -6.16 6.72 8.93
CA GLU A 15 -7.34 6.24 8.21
C GLU A 15 -7.04 5.89 6.75
N VAL A 16 -6.31 6.77 6.06
CA VAL A 16 -5.91 6.56 4.67
C VAL A 16 -5.00 5.34 4.55
N GLY A 17 -4.01 5.20 5.45
CA GLY A 17 -3.13 4.02 5.50
C GLY A 17 -3.91 2.72 5.67
N ALA A 18 -4.85 2.69 6.62
CA ALA A 18 -5.69 1.51 6.87
C ALA A 18 -6.59 1.15 5.66
N ARG A 19 -7.14 2.15 4.97
CA ARG A 19 -7.96 1.93 3.76
C ARG A 19 -7.14 1.38 2.60
N TYR A 20 -5.93 1.89 2.38
CA TYR A 20 -5.05 1.37 1.34
C TYR A 20 -4.60 -0.05 1.64
N ASP A 21 -4.21 -0.35 2.88
CA ASP A 21 -3.82 -1.70 3.27
C ASP A 21 -4.97 -2.69 3.08
N SER A 22 -6.16 -2.37 3.60
CA SER A 22 -7.34 -3.24 3.45
C SER A 22 -7.73 -3.47 1.99
N GLY A 23 -7.73 -2.42 1.16
CA GLY A 23 -8.03 -2.54 -0.27
C GLY A 23 -6.99 -3.37 -1.02
N PHE A 24 -5.71 -3.23 -0.65
CA PHE A 24 -4.61 -4.01 -1.22
C PHE A 24 -4.72 -5.49 -0.85
N GLN A 25 -4.92 -5.82 0.42
CA GLN A 25 -5.12 -7.21 0.85
C GLN A 25 -6.32 -7.85 0.14
N PHE A 26 -7.42 -7.11 -0.01
CA PHE A 26 -8.58 -7.60 -0.76
C PHE A 26 -8.24 -7.92 -2.22
N ALA A 27 -7.47 -7.06 -2.90
CA ALA A 27 -7.02 -7.32 -4.26
C ALA A 27 -6.11 -8.56 -4.36
N LEU A 28 -5.23 -8.80 -3.37
CA LEU A 28 -4.42 -10.02 -3.32
C LEU A 28 -5.29 -11.29 -3.19
N GLU A 29 -6.34 -11.25 -2.37
CA GLU A 29 -7.28 -12.37 -2.25
C GLU A 29 -8.04 -12.61 -3.57
N GLN A 30 -8.44 -11.55 -4.30
CA GLN A 30 -9.03 -11.72 -5.63
C GLN A 30 -8.05 -12.33 -6.63
N LEU A 31 -6.77 -11.94 -6.60
CA LEU A 31 -5.71 -12.49 -7.45
C LEU A 31 -5.52 -14.00 -7.22
N LYS A 32 -5.51 -14.46 -5.96
CA LYS A 32 -5.41 -15.89 -5.62
C LYS A 32 -6.57 -16.70 -6.20
N ILE A 33 -7.77 -16.13 -6.25
CA ILE A 33 -8.96 -16.80 -6.83
C ILE A 33 -8.87 -16.89 -8.35
N VAL A 34 -8.49 -15.79 -9.02
CA VAL A 34 -8.45 -15.73 -10.50
C VAL A 34 -7.23 -16.47 -11.07
N PHE A 35 -6.14 -16.55 -10.31
CA PHE A 35 -4.89 -17.21 -10.68
C PHE A 35 -4.50 -18.23 -9.61
N PRO A 36 -5.11 -19.43 -9.59
CA PRO A 36 -4.87 -20.43 -8.54
C PRO A 36 -3.45 -21.01 -8.54
N ASP A 37 -2.73 -20.90 -9.66
CA ASP A 37 -1.34 -21.35 -9.81
C ASP A 37 -0.31 -20.27 -9.45
N LEU A 38 -0.75 -19.14 -8.89
CA LEU A 38 0.12 -18.03 -8.54
C LEU A 38 1.02 -18.41 -7.36
N ASP A 39 2.30 -18.07 -7.48
CA ASP A 39 3.30 -18.34 -6.44
C ASP A 39 3.05 -17.46 -5.21
N GLU A 40 2.52 -18.07 -4.14
CA GLU A 40 2.21 -17.38 -2.88
C GLU A 40 3.43 -16.69 -2.26
N SER A 41 4.64 -17.22 -2.48
CA SER A 41 5.86 -16.59 -1.97
C SER A 41 6.10 -15.24 -2.64
N LYS A 42 5.85 -15.13 -3.95
CA LYS A 42 5.97 -13.87 -4.70
C LYS A 42 4.86 -12.89 -4.39
N LEU A 43 3.65 -13.38 -4.08
CA LEU A 43 2.56 -12.52 -3.60
C LEU A 43 2.92 -11.84 -2.27
N SER A 44 3.65 -12.54 -1.39
CA SER A 44 4.08 -11.98 -0.10
C SER A 44 5.14 -10.88 -0.21
N GLU A 45 5.80 -10.77 -1.37
CA GLU A 45 6.75 -9.69 -1.68
C GLU A 45 6.05 -8.41 -2.15
N LEU A 46 4.76 -8.48 -2.48
CA LEU A 46 3.99 -7.32 -2.94
C LEU A 46 3.64 -6.41 -1.76
N ASP A 47 3.79 -5.11 -1.97
CA ASP A 47 3.49 -4.10 -0.97
C ASP A 47 2.64 -2.97 -1.59
N ALA A 48 1.67 -2.46 -0.83
CA ALA A 48 0.73 -1.44 -1.27
C ALA A 48 1.40 -0.12 -1.66
N LEU A 49 2.59 0.14 -1.11
CA LEU A 49 3.40 1.32 -1.38
C LEU A 49 4.52 1.04 -2.40
N SER A 50 4.52 -0.11 -3.07
CA SER A 50 5.44 -0.36 -4.17
C SER A 50 4.90 0.22 -5.49
N LYS A 51 5.81 0.73 -6.32
CA LYS A 51 5.50 1.13 -7.70
C LYS A 51 6.21 0.22 -8.69
N ILE A 52 5.70 0.20 -9.93
CA ILE A 52 6.32 -0.53 -11.03
C ILE A 52 7.16 0.45 -11.86
N VAL A 53 8.46 0.19 -11.96
CA VAL A 53 9.39 0.90 -12.84
C VAL A 53 10.08 -0.14 -13.71
N ASP A 54 9.94 -0.01 -15.03
CA ASP A 54 10.52 -0.94 -16.01
C ASP A 54 10.20 -2.43 -15.72
N GLY A 55 8.98 -2.70 -15.27
CA GLY A 55 8.52 -4.06 -14.95
C GLY A 55 9.06 -4.62 -13.62
N LYS A 56 9.71 -3.80 -12.79
CA LYS A 56 10.19 -4.18 -11.46
C LYS A 56 9.47 -3.41 -10.36
N LEU A 57 9.24 -4.09 -9.25
CA LEU A 57 8.73 -3.47 -8.04
C LEU A 57 9.87 -2.71 -7.35
N VAL A 58 9.59 -1.45 -7.01
CA VAL A 58 10.48 -0.61 -6.22
C VAL A 58 9.66 0.11 -5.15
N PRO A 59 10.21 0.34 -3.94
CA PRO A 59 9.52 1.13 -2.92
C PRO A 59 9.15 2.53 -3.42
N PHE A 60 7.97 3.01 -3.05
CA PHE A 60 7.62 4.42 -3.21
C PHE A 60 8.44 5.26 -2.23
N VAL A 61 9.05 6.32 -2.76
CA VAL A 61 9.75 7.33 -1.97
C VAL A 61 9.08 8.67 -2.27
N PRO A 62 8.44 9.34 -1.29
CA PRO A 62 7.86 10.66 -1.48
C PRO A 62 8.93 11.68 -1.90
N ALA A 63 8.59 12.63 -2.76
CA ALA A 63 9.53 13.64 -3.25
C ALA A 63 10.14 14.52 -2.15
N ASP A 64 9.42 14.68 -1.02
CA ASP A 64 9.83 15.52 0.11
C ASP A 64 10.59 14.72 1.20
N ALA A 65 10.94 13.46 0.94
CA ALA A 65 11.61 12.57 1.91
C ALA A 65 13.16 12.62 1.84
N THR A 66 13.75 13.59 1.13
CA THR A 66 15.21 13.84 1.08
C THR A 66 15.68 14.92 2.05
#